data_AF-K9TQR7-F1
#
_entry.id   AF-K9TQR7-F1
#
_cell.length_a   1.000
_cell.length_b   1.000
_cell.length_c   1.000
_cell.angle_alpha   90.00
_cell.angle_beta   90.00
_cell.angle_gamma   90.00
#
_symmetry.space_group_name_H-M   'P 1'
#
loop_
_entity.id
_entity.type
_entity.pdbx_description
1 polymer ?
#
loop_
_entity_poly.entity_id
_entity_poly.type
_entity_poly.pdbx_seq_one_letter_code
_entity_poly.pdbx_strand_id
1 'polypeptide(L)'
;MTAKPELKTKKISSETTQDNPSTAETNQAIFQAVGIITGDVNFENEKKAILTVAEQTYPLFYKPRLQVAMEALKLEIQNTGLTRQRLIVYPKLTHFPKPDQPHQIAFQLIGFEKDAAPSAISTQLEDFEFKLCGLWQFIPVCRVPVISVFRNFDEQTYQKFKELEAKKKVRFMKPAHVPVMWKDSPFKPFRFNPRIDKEQQGRPLFIQIKAKFIPEKTGFEFVALLAPPSGETSQVSQSIKRR
;
A
#
# COMPACT_ATOMS: atom_id res chain seq x y z
N MET A 1 6.87 -3.87 -79.34
CA MET A 1 6.11 -2.77 -78.72
C MET A 1 4.65 -2.95 -79.09
N THR A 2 3.81 -3.38 -78.15
CA THR A 2 2.35 -3.32 -78.27
C THR A 2 1.74 -3.50 -76.89
N ALA A 3 0.61 -2.84 -76.69
CA ALA A 3 0.12 -2.28 -75.44
C ALA A 3 -0.79 -3.22 -74.63
N LYS A 4 -0.97 -2.82 -73.36
CA LYS A 4 -1.99 -3.24 -72.38
C LYS A 4 -3.43 -3.10 -72.92
N PRO A 5 -4.42 -3.82 -72.37
CA PRO A 5 -5.28 -3.25 -71.31
C PRO A 5 -5.78 -4.29 -70.24
N GLU A 6 -5.92 -3.89 -68.96
CA GLU A 6 -7.18 -3.81 -68.14
C GLU A 6 -7.71 -5.18 -67.60
N LEU A 7 -8.37 -5.39 -66.44
CA LEU A 7 -9.18 -4.58 -65.51
C LEU A 7 -9.44 -5.38 -64.19
N LYS A 8 -9.45 -4.67 -63.05
CA LYS A 8 -10.29 -4.76 -61.82
C LYS A 8 -10.42 -5.99 -60.87
N THR A 9 -10.45 -5.58 -59.60
CA THR A 9 -10.59 -6.20 -58.27
C THR A 9 -11.99 -6.75 -57.91
N LYS A 10 -12.08 -7.86 -57.14
CA LYS A 10 -12.84 -7.95 -55.84
C LYS A 10 -12.76 -9.33 -55.14
N LYS A 11 -12.50 -9.27 -53.82
CA LYS A 11 -12.98 -10.06 -52.64
C LYS A 11 -13.06 -11.60 -52.72
N ILE A 12 -12.47 -12.28 -51.73
CA ILE A 12 -13.15 -12.89 -50.56
C ILE A 12 -12.10 -13.43 -49.56
N SER A 13 -12.51 -13.34 -48.30
CA SER A 13 -11.90 -13.72 -47.03
C SER A 13 -11.42 -15.17 -46.90
N SER A 14 -10.34 -15.35 -46.15
CA SER A 14 -10.21 -16.50 -45.24
C SER A 14 -9.61 -16.02 -43.91
N GLU A 15 -10.30 -16.40 -42.85
CA GLU A 15 -9.96 -16.17 -41.45
C GLU A 15 -8.66 -16.88 -41.11
N THR A 16 -7.79 -16.23 -40.35
CA THR A 16 -6.89 -16.94 -39.44
C THR A 16 -6.80 -16.13 -38.17
N THR A 17 -7.54 -16.59 -37.17
CA THR A 17 -7.42 -16.25 -35.76
C THR A 17 -5.94 -16.31 -35.37
N GLN A 18 -5.36 -15.16 -35.03
CA GLN A 18 -4.11 -15.11 -34.29
C GLN A 18 -4.41 -14.61 -32.89
N ASP A 19 -4.27 -15.54 -31.95
CA ASP A 19 -4.13 -15.33 -30.52
C ASP A 19 -3.15 -14.19 -30.25
N ASN A 20 -3.63 -13.15 -29.56
CA ASN A 20 -2.77 -12.21 -28.86
C ASN A 20 -2.81 -12.54 -27.36
N PRO A 21 -1.77 -13.21 -26.82
CA PRO A 21 -1.53 -13.18 -25.39
C PRO A 21 -0.69 -11.93 -25.10
N SER A 22 -1.34 -10.84 -24.71
CA SER A 22 -0.63 -9.76 -24.01
C SER A 22 -1.48 -9.21 -22.88
N THR A 23 -1.64 -10.01 -21.83
CA THR A 23 -1.91 -9.52 -20.49
C THR A 23 -0.64 -8.84 -19.99
N ALA A 24 -0.31 -7.67 -20.56
CA ALA A 24 0.69 -6.79 -20.00
C ALA A 24 0.08 -6.20 -18.73
N GLU A 25 0.57 -6.67 -17.58
CA GLU A 25 0.35 -6.08 -16.27
C GLU A 25 0.60 -4.58 -16.37
N THR A 26 -0.47 -3.81 -16.53
CA THR A 26 -0.40 -2.36 -16.47
C THR A 26 -0.11 -2.04 -15.01
N ASN A 27 1.17 -1.84 -14.70
CA ASN A 27 1.67 -1.49 -13.37
C ASN A 27 1.18 -0.08 -13.00
N GLN A 28 -0.12 0.07 -12.78
CA GLN A 28 -0.71 1.28 -12.23
C GLN A 28 -0.12 1.42 -10.83
N ALA A 29 0.61 2.49 -10.59
CA ALA A 29 1.32 2.76 -9.35
C ALA A 29 0.34 2.94 -8.18
N ILE A 30 -0.11 1.86 -7.56
CA ILE A 30 -1.14 1.84 -6.54
C ILE A 30 -0.52 2.19 -5.18
N PHE A 31 -1.19 3.04 -4.39
CA PHE A 31 -0.78 3.32 -3.02
C PHE A 31 -1.12 2.13 -2.13
N GLN A 32 -0.12 1.49 -1.54
CA GLN A 32 -0.31 0.30 -0.73
C GLN A 32 0.76 0.19 0.34
N ALA A 33 0.39 -0.33 1.50
CA ALA A 33 1.28 -0.69 2.58
C ALA A 33 0.87 -2.08 3.06
N VAL A 34 1.14 -3.12 2.27
CA VAL A 34 0.82 -4.49 2.65
C VAL A 34 2.09 -5.18 3.11
N GLY A 35 2.01 -5.96 4.16
CA GLY A 35 3.15 -6.73 4.63
C GLY A 35 2.74 -7.94 5.43
N ILE A 36 3.77 -8.68 5.81
CA ILE A 36 3.65 -9.90 6.59
C ILE A 36 4.23 -9.64 7.96
N ILE A 37 3.51 -10.08 8.98
CA ILE A 37 3.97 -10.03 10.37
C ILE A 37 3.68 -11.36 11.04
N THR A 38 4.68 -11.91 11.70
CA THR A 38 4.56 -13.15 12.45
C THR A 38 4.63 -12.84 13.93
N GLY A 39 3.64 -13.30 14.69
CA GLY A 39 3.59 -13.03 16.13
C GLY A 39 2.42 -13.71 16.81
N ASP A 40 2.35 -13.55 18.13
CA ASP A 40 1.34 -14.20 18.95
C ASP A 40 0.08 -13.35 19.00
N VAL A 41 -1.04 -13.92 18.58
CA VAL A 41 -2.34 -13.24 18.54
C VAL A 41 -3.16 -13.62 19.76
N ASN A 42 -3.55 -12.62 20.52
CA ASN A 42 -4.39 -12.76 21.70
C ASN A 42 -5.70 -11.97 21.52
N PHE A 43 -6.82 -12.60 21.84
CA PHE A 43 -8.14 -11.97 21.80
C PHE A 43 -8.54 -11.61 23.24
N GLU A 44 -8.50 -10.31 23.57
CA GLU A 44 -8.98 -9.85 24.89
C GLU A 44 -10.50 -9.94 25.00
N ASN A 45 -11.20 -9.62 23.91
CA ASN A 45 -12.65 -9.73 23.77
C ASN A 45 -13.04 -9.77 22.29
N GLU A 46 -14.34 -9.86 22.00
CA GLU A 46 -14.86 -9.94 20.61
C GLU A 46 -14.40 -8.80 19.69
N LYS A 47 -14.03 -7.63 20.24
CA LYS A 47 -13.71 -6.43 19.47
C LYS A 47 -12.24 -6.01 19.57
N LYS A 48 -11.45 -6.65 20.42
CA LYS A 48 -10.05 -6.31 20.68
C LYS A 48 -9.18 -7.54 20.52
N ALA A 49 -8.35 -7.51 19.48
CA ALA A 49 -7.24 -8.41 19.29
C ALA A 49 -5.93 -7.65 19.47
N ILE A 50 -4.93 -8.33 20.01
CA ILE A 50 -3.57 -7.85 20.21
C ILE A 50 -2.62 -8.79 19.50
N LEU A 51 -1.66 -8.20 18.79
CA LEU A 51 -0.54 -8.91 18.20
C LEU A 51 0.71 -8.63 19.05
N THR A 52 1.37 -9.69 19.50
CA THR A 52 2.63 -9.60 20.25
C THR A 52 3.79 -10.00 19.33
N VAL A 53 4.78 -9.12 19.21
CA VAL A 53 6.00 -9.34 18.41
C VAL A 53 7.19 -8.81 19.20
N ALA A 54 8.22 -9.65 19.39
CA ALA A 54 9.44 -9.26 20.10
C ALA A 54 9.14 -8.52 21.42
N GLU A 55 8.27 -9.11 22.26
CA GLU A 55 7.84 -8.58 23.56
C GLU A 55 7.02 -7.28 23.52
N GLN A 56 6.77 -6.72 22.33
CA GLN A 56 5.91 -5.55 22.15
C GLN A 56 4.51 -5.95 21.72
N THR A 57 3.51 -5.21 22.20
CA THR A 57 2.11 -5.42 21.88
C THR A 57 1.58 -4.33 20.97
N TYR A 58 0.87 -4.76 19.93
CA TYR A 58 0.29 -3.90 18.91
C TYR A 58 -1.20 -4.19 18.78
N PRO A 59 -2.06 -3.16 18.75
CA PRO A 59 -3.47 -3.35 18.46
C PRO A 59 -3.66 -3.99 17.08
N LEU A 60 -4.46 -5.05 17.01
CA LEU A 60 -4.83 -5.73 15.78
C LEU A 60 -6.30 -5.42 15.46
N PHE A 61 -6.51 -4.66 14.39
CA PHE A 61 -7.82 -4.21 13.94
C PHE A 61 -8.28 -4.96 12.69
N TYR A 62 -9.56 -4.87 12.38
CA TYR A 62 -10.10 -5.25 11.07
C TYR A 62 -11.09 -4.19 10.58
N LYS A 63 -11.39 -4.20 9.28
CA LYS A 63 -12.52 -3.44 8.73
C LYS A 63 -13.76 -4.33 8.76
N PRO A 64 -14.99 -3.80 8.85
CA PRO A 64 -16.20 -4.63 8.85
C PRO A 64 -16.27 -5.64 7.70
N ARG A 65 -15.88 -5.25 6.48
CA ARG A 65 -15.80 -6.15 5.31
C ARG A 65 -14.79 -7.31 5.44
N LEU A 66 -13.88 -7.23 6.41
CA LEU A 66 -12.83 -8.21 6.71
C LEU A 66 -13.12 -8.95 8.03
N GLN A 67 -14.35 -8.85 8.55
CA GLN A 67 -14.77 -9.56 9.76
C GLN A 67 -14.59 -11.07 9.62
N VAL A 68 -14.92 -11.61 8.44
CA VAL A 68 -14.74 -13.04 8.13
C VAL A 68 -13.29 -13.48 8.32
N ALA A 69 -12.31 -12.66 7.93
CA ALA A 69 -10.89 -12.99 8.13
C ALA A 69 -10.50 -13.03 9.62
N MET A 70 -11.08 -12.14 10.43
CA MET A 70 -10.86 -12.12 11.87
C MET A 70 -11.51 -13.33 12.57
N GLU A 71 -12.73 -13.68 12.19
CA GLU A 71 -13.43 -14.86 12.71
C GLU A 71 -12.71 -16.16 12.32
N ALA A 72 -12.26 -16.25 11.07
CA ALA A 72 -11.46 -17.38 10.61
C ALA A 72 -10.13 -17.52 11.36
N LEU A 73 -9.45 -16.41 11.66
CA LEU A 73 -8.22 -16.41 12.47
C LEU A 73 -8.49 -16.89 13.90
N LYS A 74 -9.58 -16.41 14.51
CA LYS A 74 -9.99 -16.83 15.85
C LYS A 74 -10.28 -18.33 15.90
N LEU A 75 -11.01 -18.84 14.90
CA LEU A 75 -11.33 -20.26 14.78
C LEU A 75 -10.08 -21.10 14.55
N GLU A 76 -9.14 -20.63 13.73
CA GLU A 76 -7.86 -21.32 13.50
C GLU A 76 -7.09 -21.51 14.81
N ILE A 77 -6.95 -20.45 15.61
CA ILE A 77 -6.24 -20.50 16.89
C ILE A 77 -6.98 -21.42 17.87
N GLN A 78 -8.31 -21.40 17.89
CA GLN A 78 -9.11 -22.30 18.72
C GLN A 78 -8.94 -23.77 18.34
N ASN A 79 -8.86 -24.07 17.03
CA ASN A 79 -8.75 -25.44 16.53
C ASN A 79 -7.34 -26.02 16.67
N THR A 80 -6.30 -25.19 16.47
CA THR A 80 -4.90 -25.64 16.47
C THR A 80 -4.22 -25.46 17.83
N GLY A 81 -4.72 -24.56 18.67
CA GLY A 81 -4.04 -24.12 19.90
C GLY A 81 -2.80 -23.24 19.66
N LEU A 82 -2.45 -22.95 18.39
CA LEU A 82 -1.28 -22.18 18.03
C LEU A 82 -1.61 -20.69 17.98
N THR A 83 -1.16 -19.93 18.97
CA THR A 83 -1.36 -18.47 19.01
C THR A 83 -0.42 -17.72 18.07
N ARG A 84 0.74 -18.31 17.76
CA ARG A 84 1.71 -17.75 16.83
C ARG A 84 1.19 -17.89 15.39
N GLN A 85 0.92 -16.77 14.75
CA GLN A 85 0.27 -16.72 13.44
C GLN A 85 1.06 -15.84 12.48
N ARG A 86 1.06 -16.23 11.20
CA ARG A 86 1.65 -15.47 10.10
C ARG A 86 0.57 -14.65 9.40
N LEU A 87 0.53 -13.36 9.70
CA LEU A 87 -0.56 -12.46 9.32
C LEU A 87 -0.19 -11.60 8.12
N ILE A 88 -1.15 -11.42 7.22
CA ILE A 88 -1.11 -10.43 6.14
C ILE A 88 -1.82 -9.18 6.66
N VAL A 89 -1.09 -8.06 6.75
CA VAL A 89 -1.55 -6.86 7.44
C VAL A 89 -1.31 -5.58 6.66
N TYR A 90 -2.05 -4.54 7.04
CA TYR A 90 -1.80 -3.15 6.68
C TYR A 90 -1.36 -2.36 7.92
N PRO A 91 -0.23 -1.64 7.93
CA PRO A 91 0.17 -0.85 9.07
C PRO A 91 -0.71 0.41 9.20
N LYS A 92 -1.15 0.70 10.41
CA LYS A 92 -1.88 1.90 10.78
C LYS A 92 -1.05 2.72 11.74
N LEU A 93 -0.78 3.97 11.37
CA LEU A 93 0.04 4.85 12.17
C LEU A 93 -0.73 6.08 12.63
N THR A 94 -0.55 6.41 13.91
CA THR A 94 -1.10 7.61 14.53
C THR A 94 0.06 8.49 14.97
N HIS A 95 0.25 9.60 14.26
CA HIS A 95 1.19 10.66 14.63
C HIS A 95 0.48 11.68 15.52
N PHE A 96 1.14 12.10 16.59
CA PHE A 96 0.63 13.09 17.53
C PHE A 96 1.21 14.48 17.23
N PRO A 97 0.53 15.59 17.58
CA PRO A 97 0.99 16.93 17.24
C PRO A 97 2.34 17.33 17.87
N LYS A 98 2.69 16.75 19.01
CA LYS A 98 3.94 17.06 19.72
C LYS A 98 5.09 16.26 19.09
N PRO A 99 6.17 16.90 18.63
CA PRO A 99 7.32 16.21 18.02
C PRO A 99 8.02 15.21 18.95
N ASP A 100 7.84 15.35 20.26
CA ASP A 100 8.45 14.50 21.28
C ASP A 100 7.57 13.30 21.66
N GLN A 101 6.32 13.28 21.22
CA GLN A 101 5.44 12.15 21.44
C GLN A 101 5.65 11.14 20.31
N PRO A 102 6.11 9.91 20.61
CA PRO A 102 6.32 8.90 19.59
C PRO A 102 5.00 8.55 18.90
N HIS A 103 5.05 8.28 17.60
CA HIS A 103 3.88 7.77 16.89
C HIS A 103 3.53 6.37 17.41
N GLN A 104 2.24 6.04 17.34
CA GLN A 104 1.76 4.70 17.63
C GLN A 104 1.56 3.92 16.34
N ILE A 105 1.94 2.65 16.36
CA ILE A 105 1.65 1.70 15.29
C ILE A 105 0.62 0.67 15.75
N ALA A 106 -0.23 0.29 14.82
CA ALA A 106 -1.16 -0.82 14.93
C ALA A 106 -1.22 -1.53 13.58
N PHE A 107 -1.82 -2.71 13.57
CA PHE A 107 -1.96 -3.50 12.35
C PHE A 107 -3.42 -3.74 12.03
N GLN A 108 -3.77 -3.64 10.76
CA GLN A 108 -5.08 -4.06 10.28
C GLN A 108 -4.94 -5.40 9.58
N LEU A 109 -5.60 -6.42 10.11
CA LEU A 109 -5.70 -7.74 9.50
C LEU A 109 -6.34 -7.65 8.11
N ILE A 110 -5.69 -8.24 7.12
CA ILE A 110 -6.21 -8.48 5.77
C ILE A 110 -6.53 -9.96 5.60
N GLY A 111 -5.64 -10.82 6.08
CA GLY A 111 -5.76 -12.26 6.08
C GLY A 111 -4.64 -12.88 6.91
N PHE A 112 -4.56 -14.19 6.92
CA PHE A 112 -3.49 -14.95 7.56
C PHE A 112 -3.20 -16.17 6.71
N GLU A 113 -2.02 -16.73 6.88
CA GLU A 113 -1.63 -17.94 6.17
C GLU A 113 -1.92 -19.18 6.98
N LYS A 114 -2.42 -20.18 6.28
CA LYS A 114 -2.50 -21.55 6.77
C LYS A 114 -1.34 -22.31 6.13
N ASP A 115 -0.78 -23.27 6.85
CA ASP A 115 0.40 -24.05 6.42
C ASP A 115 0.24 -24.78 5.06
N ALA A 116 -0.96 -24.80 4.48
CA ALA A 116 -1.26 -25.53 3.25
C ALA A 116 -1.03 -24.76 1.93
N ALA A 117 -0.91 -23.42 1.91
CA ALA A 117 -0.61 -22.70 0.67
C ALA A 117 -0.10 -21.26 0.89
N PRO A 118 1.07 -20.88 0.34
CA PRO A 118 1.53 -19.49 0.39
C PRO A 118 0.63 -18.61 -0.47
N SER A 119 0.21 -17.47 0.07
CA SER A 119 -0.49 -16.44 -0.70
C SER A 119 0.43 -15.78 -1.72
N ALA A 120 -0.14 -15.12 -2.73
CA ALA A 120 0.64 -14.35 -3.72
C ALA A 120 1.47 -13.20 -3.10
N ILE A 121 1.12 -12.75 -1.89
CA ILE A 121 1.89 -11.75 -1.14
C ILE A 121 3.11 -12.40 -0.49
N SER A 122 2.99 -13.63 -0.03
CA SER A 122 4.05 -14.37 0.66
C SER A 122 5.12 -14.94 -0.23
N THR A 123 4.85 -15.08 -1.52
CA THR A 123 5.90 -15.35 -2.49
C THR A 123 6.81 -14.13 -2.72
N GLN A 124 6.35 -12.92 -2.35
CA GLN A 124 7.08 -11.67 -2.57
C GLN A 124 7.70 -11.07 -1.31
N LEU A 125 7.14 -11.38 -0.14
CA LEU A 125 7.51 -10.80 1.15
C LEU A 125 7.88 -11.89 2.16
N GLU A 126 9.00 -11.69 2.85
CA GLU A 126 9.37 -12.48 4.01
C GLU A 126 8.68 -11.97 5.29
N ASP A 127 8.93 -12.65 6.41
CA ASP A 127 8.44 -12.22 7.71
C ASP A 127 8.96 -10.83 8.06
N PHE A 128 8.04 -10.00 8.55
CA PHE A 128 8.27 -8.59 8.86
C PHE A 128 8.57 -7.71 7.64
N GLU A 129 8.44 -8.22 6.41
CA GLU A 129 8.58 -7.40 5.21
C GLU A 129 7.27 -6.78 4.76
N PHE A 130 7.37 -5.55 4.27
CA PHE A 130 6.26 -4.74 3.81
C PHE A 130 6.59 -4.16 2.44
N LYS A 131 5.64 -4.25 1.52
CA LYS A 131 5.60 -3.45 0.30
C LYS A 131 4.94 -2.11 0.63
N LEU A 132 5.72 -1.03 0.54
CA LEU A 132 5.27 0.34 0.76
C LEU A 132 5.33 1.13 -0.55
N CYS A 133 4.20 1.67 -0.98
CA CYS A 133 4.06 2.46 -2.20
C CYS A 133 3.41 3.80 -1.86
N GLY A 134 4.13 4.90 -2.02
CA GLY A 134 3.62 6.21 -1.67
C GLY A 134 4.60 7.35 -1.86
N LEU A 135 4.29 8.49 -1.25
CA LEU A 135 5.07 9.73 -1.42
C LEU A 135 6.18 9.84 -0.38
N TRP A 136 7.43 9.96 -0.83
CA TRP A 136 8.61 10.14 0.01
C TRP A 136 8.76 11.57 0.51
N GLN A 137 8.56 11.81 1.81
CA GLN A 137 8.57 13.16 2.37
C GLN A 137 8.85 13.23 3.87
N PHE A 138 9.14 14.42 4.38
CA PHE A 138 9.06 14.76 5.80
C PHE A 138 7.68 15.31 6.15
N ILE A 139 7.22 15.01 7.36
CA ILE A 139 6.06 15.66 7.98
C ILE A 139 6.49 16.38 9.26
N PRO A 140 5.82 17.47 9.66
CA PRO A 140 6.26 18.28 10.82
C PRO A 140 6.30 17.53 12.16
N VAL A 141 5.51 16.48 12.29
CA VAL A 141 5.28 15.72 13.54
C VAL A 141 6.12 14.44 13.65
N CYS A 142 7.00 14.16 12.69
CA CYS A 142 7.86 12.98 12.71
C CYS A 142 9.29 13.38 12.33
N ARG A 143 10.26 12.99 13.16
CA ARG A 143 11.69 13.30 12.95
C ARG A 143 12.33 12.45 11.85
N VAL A 144 11.73 11.30 11.54
CA VAL A 144 12.18 10.38 10.50
C VAL A 144 11.38 10.67 9.22
N PRO A 145 11.99 10.57 8.02
CA PRO A 145 11.24 10.58 6.77
C PRO A 145 10.12 9.54 6.75
N VAL A 146 9.04 9.84 6.03
CA VAL A 146 7.89 8.96 5.90
C VAL A 146 7.58 8.65 4.44
N ILE A 147 7.01 7.47 4.21
CA ILE A 147 6.22 7.19 3.01
C ILE A 147 4.76 7.48 3.35
N SER A 148 4.18 8.47 2.68
CA SER A 148 2.75 8.76 2.78
C SER A 148 1.98 7.88 1.82
N VAL A 149 1.24 6.93 2.38
CA VAL A 149 0.43 5.96 1.64
C VAL A 149 -1.03 6.39 1.69
N PHE A 150 -1.57 6.73 0.53
CA PHE A 150 -2.96 7.14 0.38
C PHE A 150 -3.86 5.93 0.15
N ARG A 151 -5.19 6.11 0.27
CA ARG A 151 -6.14 5.10 -0.17
C ARG A 151 -6.17 5.08 -1.69
N ASN A 152 -6.24 3.88 -2.26
CA ASN A 152 -6.60 3.75 -3.67
C ASN A 152 -8.07 4.11 -3.85
N PHE A 153 -8.36 4.82 -4.93
CA PHE A 153 -9.73 5.07 -5.36
C PHE A 153 -10.00 4.19 -6.57
N ASP A 154 -10.96 3.29 -6.42
CA ASP A 154 -11.70 2.75 -7.56
C ASP A 154 -12.88 3.68 -7.88
N GLU A 155 -13.50 3.47 -9.05
CA GLU A 155 -14.62 4.29 -9.51
C GLU A 155 -15.76 4.35 -8.48
N GLN A 156 -16.10 3.22 -7.88
CA GLN A 156 -17.17 3.13 -6.87
C GLN A 156 -16.84 3.94 -5.61
N THR A 157 -15.60 3.85 -5.13
CA THR A 157 -15.08 4.59 -3.98
C THR A 157 -15.02 6.07 -4.29
N TYR A 158 -14.66 6.44 -5.51
CA TYR A 158 -14.66 7.83 -5.96
C TYR A 158 -16.06 8.44 -5.97
N GLN A 159 -17.07 7.72 -6.48
CA GLN A 159 -18.45 8.21 -6.46
C GLN A 159 -18.97 8.38 -5.01
N LYS A 160 -18.76 7.37 -4.15
CA LYS A 160 -19.08 7.47 -2.72
C LYS A 160 -18.37 8.64 -2.06
N PHE A 161 -17.10 8.87 -2.40
CA PHE A 161 -16.32 9.98 -1.87
C PHE A 161 -16.92 11.35 -2.21
N LYS A 162 -17.48 11.54 -3.41
CA LYS A 162 -18.13 12.81 -3.81
C LYS A 162 -19.31 13.15 -2.92
N GLU A 163 -20.07 12.14 -2.51
CA GLU A 163 -21.29 12.28 -1.68
C GLU A 163 -20.98 12.50 -0.19
N LEU A 164 -19.75 12.22 0.26
CA LEU A 164 -19.37 12.41 1.66
C LEU A 164 -19.38 13.89 2.09
N GLU A 165 -19.81 14.14 3.32
CA GLU A 165 -19.63 15.42 4.00
C GLU A 165 -18.14 15.79 4.14
N ALA A 166 -17.84 17.09 4.25
CA ALA A 166 -16.48 17.62 4.29
C ALA A 166 -15.58 16.94 5.35
N LYS A 167 -16.08 16.74 6.58
CA LYS A 167 -15.32 16.08 7.66
C LYS A 167 -14.96 14.63 7.31
N LYS A 168 -15.89 13.90 6.69
CA LYS A 168 -15.68 12.51 6.25
C LYS A 168 -14.69 12.45 5.09
N LYS A 169 -14.75 13.41 4.16
CA LYS A 169 -13.78 13.56 3.06
C LYS A 169 -12.34 13.75 3.57
N VAL A 170 -12.12 14.66 4.52
CA VAL A 170 -10.78 14.89 5.11
C VAL A 170 -10.24 13.61 5.76
N ARG A 171 -11.06 12.90 6.55
CA ARG A 171 -10.65 11.63 7.16
C ARG A 171 -10.37 10.55 6.10
N PHE A 172 -11.11 10.56 5.00
CA PHE A 172 -10.93 9.62 3.90
C PHE A 172 -9.62 9.87 3.14
N MET A 173 -9.28 11.15 2.92
CA MET A 173 -8.07 11.59 2.24
C MET A 173 -6.80 11.48 3.09
N LYS A 174 -6.94 11.28 4.41
CA LYS A 174 -5.79 11.24 5.32
C LYS A 174 -4.88 10.06 4.97
N PRO A 175 -3.62 10.32 4.57
CA PRO A 175 -2.66 9.25 4.31
C PRO A 175 -2.22 8.57 5.61
N ALA A 176 -1.77 7.32 5.48
CA ALA A 176 -0.93 6.70 6.49
C ALA A 176 0.51 7.13 6.26
N HIS A 177 1.11 7.81 7.23
CA HIS A 177 2.52 8.22 7.16
C HIS A 177 3.37 7.15 7.84
N VAL A 178 4.09 6.35 7.05
CA VAL A 178 4.90 5.23 7.53
C VAL A 178 6.36 5.70 7.67
N PRO A 179 6.94 5.80 8.88
CA PRO A 179 8.34 6.13 9.10
C PRO A 179 9.25 5.09 8.48
N VAL A 180 10.15 5.56 7.62
CA VAL A 180 11.14 4.70 6.96
C VAL A 180 12.55 5.21 7.23
N MET A 181 13.38 4.34 7.81
CA MET A 181 14.80 4.55 7.98
C MET A 181 15.51 4.10 6.72
N TRP A 182 15.95 5.08 5.93
CA TRP A 182 16.73 4.87 4.71
C TRP A 182 17.95 5.80 4.75
N LYS A 183 19.02 5.34 5.43
CA LYS A 183 20.21 6.17 5.72
C LYS A 183 20.89 6.66 4.45
N ASP A 184 21.09 5.77 3.48
CA ASP A 184 21.83 6.05 2.24
C ASP A 184 20.88 6.23 1.05
N SER A 185 19.73 6.88 1.26
CA SER A 185 18.80 7.13 0.16
C SER A 185 19.42 8.08 -0.86
N PRO A 186 19.50 7.70 -2.15
CA PRO A 186 19.93 8.62 -3.21
C PRO A 186 18.86 9.69 -3.50
N PHE A 187 17.65 9.56 -2.94
CA PHE A 187 16.53 10.46 -3.14
C PHE A 187 16.23 11.24 -1.87
N LYS A 188 16.35 12.56 -1.93
CA LYS A 188 16.02 13.42 -0.80
C LYS A 188 14.50 13.35 -0.53
N PRO A 189 14.07 13.11 0.73
CA PRO A 189 12.65 13.22 1.07
C PRO A 189 12.18 14.65 0.85
N PHE A 190 11.02 14.81 0.21
CA PHE A 190 10.42 16.13 0.01
C PHE A 190 10.11 16.79 1.35
N ARG A 191 10.43 18.08 1.48
CA ARG A 191 10.13 18.87 2.68
C ARG A 191 9.34 20.10 2.25
N PHE A 192 8.10 20.19 2.71
CA PHE A 192 7.27 21.36 2.47
C PHE A 192 7.83 22.58 3.23
N ASN A 193 8.04 23.69 2.51
CA ASN A 193 8.41 24.99 3.06
C ASN A 193 7.31 26.03 2.81
N PRO A 194 6.59 26.51 3.84
CA PRO A 194 5.50 27.48 3.66
C PRO A 194 5.96 28.86 3.17
N ARG A 195 7.27 29.14 3.14
CA ARG A 195 7.83 30.43 2.74
C ARG A 195 8.18 30.54 1.25
N ILE A 196 8.08 29.44 0.51
CA ILE A 196 8.45 29.36 -0.91
C ILE A 196 7.19 29.20 -1.75
N ASP A 197 7.18 29.82 -2.93
CA ASP A 197 6.08 29.68 -3.89
C ASP A 197 5.89 28.23 -4.34
N LYS A 198 4.65 27.86 -4.64
CA LYS A 198 4.26 26.48 -4.97
C LYS A 198 5.03 25.90 -6.15
N GLU A 199 5.39 26.74 -7.12
CA GLU A 199 6.13 26.32 -8.32
C GLU A 199 7.59 25.97 -8.00
N GLN A 200 8.18 26.65 -7.02
CA GLN A 200 9.57 26.45 -6.58
C GLN A 200 9.71 25.39 -5.48
N GLN A 201 8.61 25.03 -4.82
CA GLN A 201 8.57 24.03 -3.74
C GLN A 201 9.07 22.64 -4.17
N GLY A 202 8.97 22.32 -5.46
CA GLY A 202 9.16 20.96 -5.97
C GLY A 202 8.00 20.03 -5.62
N ARG A 203 8.16 18.72 -5.87
CA ARG A 203 7.12 17.71 -5.63
C ARG A 203 7.72 16.46 -4.98
N PRO A 204 6.97 15.77 -4.10
CA PRO A 204 7.40 14.50 -3.54
C PRO A 204 7.48 13.43 -4.63
N LEU A 205 8.55 12.64 -4.58
CA LEU A 205 8.70 11.45 -5.41
C LEU A 205 7.74 10.37 -4.92
N PHE A 206 7.09 9.70 -5.86
CA PHE A 206 6.42 8.44 -5.63
C PHE A 206 7.46 7.32 -5.65
N ILE A 207 7.55 6.56 -4.57
CA ILE A 207 8.47 5.43 -4.43
C ILE A 207 7.71 4.15 -4.10
N GLN A 208 8.23 3.04 -4.60
CA GLN A 208 7.78 1.70 -4.27
C GLN A 208 8.97 0.95 -3.69
N ILE A 209 8.87 0.58 -2.43
CA ILE A 209 9.95 -0.08 -1.71
C ILE A 209 9.46 -1.32 -0.99
N LYS A 210 10.40 -2.22 -0.77
CA LYS A 210 10.34 -3.24 0.27
C LYS A 210 11.02 -2.68 1.52
N ALA A 211 10.38 -2.83 2.66
CA ALA A 211 10.91 -2.38 3.95
C ALA A 211 10.63 -3.42 5.03
N LYS A 212 11.54 -3.56 5.98
CA LYS A 212 11.43 -4.49 7.11
C LYS A 212 10.94 -3.75 8.35
N PHE A 213 9.89 -4.25 9.00
CA PHE A 213 9.42 -3.72 10.27
C PHE A 213 10.42 -4.03 11.39
N ILE A 214 10.78 -3.01 12.17
CA ILE A 214 11.69 -3.08 13.31
C ILE A 214 10.89 -2.72 14.57
N PRO A 215 10.43 -3.73 15.35
CA PRO A 215 9.63 -3.51 16.56
C PRO A 215 10.26 -2.50 17.52
N GLU A 216 11.56 -2.61 17.79
CA GLU A 216 12.30 -1.80 18.77
C GLU A 216 12.32 -0.31 18.43
N LYS A 217 12.17 0.02 17.14
CA LYS A 217 12.15 1.39 16.62
C LYS A 217 10.74 1.85 16.25
N THR A 218 9.74 0.98 16.38
CA THR A 218 8.35 1.22 15.94
C THR A 218 8.30 1.74 14.50
N GLY A 219 9.15 1.25 13.61
CA GLY A 219 9.34 1.82 12.27
C GLY A 219 9.84 0.81 11.25
N PHE A 220 10.12 1.27 10.02
CA PHE A 220 10.46 0.39 8.91
C PHE A 220 11.84 0.72 8.36
N GLU A 221 12.71 -0.27 8.23
CA GLU A 221 14.02 -0.12 7.62
C GLU A 221 13.94 -0.43 6.12
N PHE A 222 14.55 0.39 5.28
CA PHE A 222 14.59 0.16 3.84
C PHE A 222 15.34 -1.14 3.52
N VAL A 223 14.78 -1.95 2.62
CA VAL A 223 15.41 -3.19 2.12
C VAL A 223 15.76 -3.05 0.64
N ALA A 224 14.78 -2.72 -0.21
CA ALA A 224 14.99 -2.64 -1.65
C ALA A 224 14.01 -1.69 -2.34
N LEU A 225 14.41 -1.15 -3.49
CA LEU A 225 13.50 -0.50 -4.44
C LEU A 225 12.76 -1.58 -5.25
N LEU A 226 11.44 -1.45 -5.36
CA LEU A 226 10.60 -2.32 -6.18
C LEU A 226 10.33 -1.74 -7.56
N ALA A 227 10.49 -0.43 -7.72
CA ALA A 227 10.39 0.28 -8.99
C ALA A 227 11.24 1.56 -8.95
N PRO A 228 11.66 2.10 -10.11
CA PRO A 228 12.26 3.42 -10.18
C PRO A 228 11.33 4.49 -9.58
N PRO A 229 11.86 5.47 -8.81
CA PRO A 229 11.04 6.58 -8.35
C PRO A 229 10.43 7.36 -9.51
N SER A 230 9.20 7.84 -9.30
CA SER A 230 8.48 8.63 -10.29
C SER A 230 8.09 9.99 -9.72
N GLY A 231 8.21 11.04 -10.53
CA GLY A 231 7.63 12.36 -10.23
C GLY A 231 6.12 12.41 -10.42
N GLU A 232 5.55 11.41 -11.11
CA GLU A 232 4.13 11.28 -11.33
C GLU A 232 3.50 10.38 -10.27
N THR A 233 2.55 10.94 -9.52
CA THR A 233 1.62 10.13 -8.74
C THR A 233 0.65 9.45 -9.69
N SER A 234 0.30 8.18 -9.46
CA SER A 234 -0.68 7.42 -10.27
C SER A 234 -1.87 8.26 -10.74
N GLN A 235 -2.40 7.99 -11.93
CA GLN A 235 -3.49 8.76 -12.57
C GLN A 235 -4.70 8.98 -11.64
N VAL A 236 -4.99 8.04 -10.74
CA VAL A 236 -6.01 8.16 -9.69
C VAL A 236 -5.79 9.37 -8.77
N SER A 237 -4.54 9.72 -8.45
CA SER A 237 -4.18 10.92 -7.69
C SER A 237 -4.13 12.20 -8.53
N GLN A 238 -3.90 12.11 -9.85
CA GLN A 238 -3.91 13.28 -10.72
C GLN A 238 -5.31 13.87 -10.86
N SER A 239 -6.35 13.03 -10.85
CA SER A 239 -7.77 13.45 -10.83
C SER A 239 -8.18 14.17 -9.54
N ILE A 240 -7.44 13.98 -8.45
CA ILE A 240 -7.73 14.59 -7.14
C ILE A 240 -7.05 15.97 -7.00
N LYS A 241 -5.95 16.23 -7.73
CA LYS A 241 -5.21 17.50 -7.68
C LYS A 241 -5.69 18.58 -8.66
N ARG A 242 -6.61 18.25 -9.58
CA ARG A 242 -7.14 19.20 -10.58
C ARG A 242 -8.30 20.08 -10.06
N ARG A 243 -8.49 20.22 -8.74
CA ARG A 243 -9.47 21.15 -8.15
C ARG A 243 -8.92 21.79 -6.90
#